data_AF-A0A8S3ETK3-F1
#
_entry.id   AF-A0A8S3ETK3-F1
#
_cell.length_a   1.000
_cell.length_b   1.000
_cell.length_c   1.000
_cell.angle_alpha   90.00
_cell.angle_beta   90.00
_cell.angle_gamma   90.00
#
_symmetry.space_group_name_H-M   'P 1'
#
loop_
_entity.id
_entity.type
_entity.pdbx_description
1 polymer ?
#
loop_
_entity_poly.entity_id
_entity_poly.type
_entity_poly.pdbx_seq_one_letter_code
_entity_poly.pdbx_strand_id
1 'polypeptide(L)'
;MTCTGFPGPGLEHTAPHVLFNPMSEYINRRSADYIESSFEQFKKNHEHKYDSELEHRQRMKIFRQNVRYINTRNRAALPYKMKLNKFADRTDDELRVLRGRRYTKGYNGGLPFPK
;
A
#
# COMPACT_ATOMS: atom_id res chain seq x y z
N MET A 1 -12.62 -14.05 34.12
CA MET A 1 -12.07 -13.09 33.13
C MET A 1 -10.67 -12.70 33.62
N THR A 2 -9.62 -13.30 33.06
CA THR A 2 -8.24 -12.95 33.40
C THR A 2 -7.79 -11.80 32.51
N CYS A 3 -7.27 -10.72 33.10
CA CYS A 3 -6.70 -9.61 32.34
C CYS A 3 -5.47 -10.12 31.56
N THR A 4 -5.52 -10.06 30.23
CA THR A 4 -4.35 -10.34 29.38
C THR A 4 -3.65 -9.03 29.03
N GLY A 5 -2.31 -9.07 28.90
CA GLY A 5 -1.50 -7.90 28.58
C GLY A 5 -1.83 -7.31 27.20
N PHE A 6 -1.61 -6.01 27.04
CA PHE A 6 -1.78 -5.31 25.76
C PHE A 6 -0.62 -5.62 24.79
N PRO A 7 -0.86 -5.83 23.48
CA PRO A 7 -2.16 -5.82 22.79
C PRO A 7 -2.91 -7.15 22.99
N GLY A 8 -4.25 -7.05 23.11
CA GLY A 8 -5.12 -8.19 23.41
C GLY A 8 -5.07 -9.31 22.36
N PRO A 9 -5.60 -10.50 22.68
CA PRO A 9 -5.58 -11.66 21.79
C PRO A 9 -6.28 -11.32 20.45
N GLY A 10 -5.59 -11.57 19.33
CA GLY A 10 -6.08 -11.31 17.98
C GLY A 10 -5.43 -10.12 17.27
N LEU A 11 -4.67 -9.28 17.98
CA LEU A 11 -3.76 -8.32 17.36
C LEU A 11 -2.35 -8.91 17.39
N GLU A 12 -1.83 -9.34 16.23
CA GLU A 12 -0.41 -9.68 16.11
C GLU A 12 0.41 -8.51 16.67
N HIS A 13 1.25 -8.79 17.67
CA HIS A 13 1.96 -7.75 18.43
C HIS A 13 2.82 -6.84 17.56
N THR A 14 3.17 -7.26 16.34
CA THR A 14 3.99 -6.54 15.35
C THR A 14 3.19 -5.62 14.43
N ALA A 15 1.93 -5.93 14.15
CA ALA A 15 1.06 -5.12 13.28
C ALA A 15 0.93 -3.66 13.76
N PRO A 16 0.71 -3.36 15.06
CA PRO A 16 0.66 -1.98 15.53
C PRO A 16 2.00 -1.25 15.35
N HIS A 17 3.14 -1.90 15.61
CA HIS A 17 4.44 -1.22 15.51
C HIS A 17 4.74 -0.72 14.09
N VAL A 18 4.42 -1.52 13.06
CA VAL A 18 4.65 -1.14 11.65
C VAL A 18 3.67 -0.05 11.19
N LEU A 19 2.44 -0.05 11.71
CA LEU A 19 1.44 0.98 11.44
C LEU A 19 1.85 2.35 12.00
N PHE A 20 2.47 2.38 13.18
CA PHE A 20 2.83 3.64 13.86
C PHE A 20 4.25 4.12 13.52
N ASN A 21 5.24 3.22 13.40
CA ASN A 21 6.63 3.59 13.17
C ASN A 21 7.19 2.93 11.89
N PRO A 22 7.31 3.66 10.77
CA PRO A 22 7.86 3.12 9.54
C PRO A 22 9.35 2.72 9.61
N MET A 23 10.09 3.20 10.61
CA MET A 23 11.49 2.80 10.81
C MET A 23 11.64 1.46 11.53
N SER A 24 10.60 0.99 12.25
CA SER A 24 10.70 -0.26 12.99
C SER A 24 10.99 -1.44 12.07
N GLU A 25 10.46 -1.40 10.85
CA GLU A 25 10.66 -2.37 9.77
C GLU A 25 12.14 -2.70 9.50
N TYR A 26 13.03 -1.71 9.59
CA TYR A 26 14.46 -1.88 9.32
C TYR A 26 15.26 -2.26 10.56
N ILE A 27 14.74 -1.94 11.74
CA ILE A 27 15.42 -2.12 13.02
C ILE A 27 15.09 -3.51 13.59
N ASN A 28 13.86 -3.96 13.42
CA ASN A 28 13.36 -5.20 13.98
C ASN A 28 12.98 -6.20 12.89
N ARG A 29 13.64 -7.36 12.89
CA ARG A 29 13.35 -8.47 11.97
C ARG A 29 11.86 -8.88 11.97
N ARG A 30 11.22 -8.88 13.14
CA ARG A 30 9.81 -9.29 13.27
C ARG A 30 8.83 -8.36 12.54
N SER A 31 9.18 -7.08 12.38
CA SER A 31 8.37 -6.16 11.57
C SER A 31 8.58 -6.33 10.08
N ALA A 32 9.75 -6.79 9.64
CA ALA A 32 9.96 -7.17 8.25
C ALA A 32 9.11 -8.42 7.90
N ASP A 33 9.05 -9.38 8.81
CA ASP A 33 8.22 -10.59 8.65
C ASP A 33 6.72 -10.26 8.48
N TYR A 34 6.22 -9.20 9.14
CA TYR A 34 4.83 -8.74 8.99
C TYR A 34 4.53 -8.16 7.59
N ILE A 35 5.45 -7.41 7.01
CA ILE A 35 5.26 -6.88 5.65
C ILE A 35 5.28 -8.02 4.62
N GLU A 36 6.17 -9.00 4.80
CA GLU A 36 6.21 -10.19 3.95
C GLU A 36 4.90 -10.99 4.04
N SER A 37 4.45 -11.30 5.25
CA SER A 37 3.18 -12.04 5.45
C SER A 37 1.97 -11.28 4.88
N SER A 38 1.95 -9.95 5.03
CA SER A 38 0.94 -9.08 4.44
C SER A 38 0.99 -9.08 2.91
N PHE A 39 2.19 -9.16 2.32
CA PHE A 39 2.38 -9.23 0.87
C PHE A 39 1.93 -10.58 0.31
N GLU A 40 2.20 -11.68 1.01
CA GLU A 40 1.68 -13.02 0.66
C GLU A 40 0.15 -13.06 0.67
N GLN A 41 -0.47 -12.49 1.71
CA GLN A 41 -1.93 -12.35 1.77
C GLN A 41 -2.46 -11.47 0.63
N PHE A 42 -1.77 -10.37 0.31
CA PHE A 42 -2.12 -9.49 -0.80
C PHE A 42 -2.09 -10.23 -2.15
N LYS A 43 -1.03 -11.02 -2.42
CA LYS A 43 -0.93 -11.84 -3.64
C LYS A 43 -2.08 -12.82 -3.73
N LYS A 44 -2.39 -13.53 -2.64
CA LYS A 44 -3.48 -14.50 -2.58
C LYS A 44 -4.85 -13.84 -2.81
N ASN A 45 -5.09 -12.69 -2.19
CA ASN A 45 -6.39 -12.01 -2.24
C ASN A 45 -6.67 -11.33 -3.59
N HIS A 46 -5.62 -10.94 -4.32
CA HIS A 46 -5.74 -10.23 -5.61
C HIS A 46 -5.24 -11.05 -6.80
N GLU A 47 -4.93 -12.34 -6.58
CA GLU A 47 -4.49 -13.29 -7.60
C GLU A 47 -3.26 -12.84 -8.40
N HIS A 48 -2.36 -12.09 -7.75
CA HIS A 48 -1.12 -11.64 -8.38
C HIS A 48 -0.13 -12.79 -8.50
N LYS A 49 0.35 -13.02 -9.73
CA LYS A 49 1.44 -13.94 -10.06
C LYS A 49 2.54 -13.13 -10.72
N TYR A 50 3.76 -13.29 -10.22
CA TYR A 50 4.95 -12.64 -10.77
C TYR A 50 5.82 -13.70 -11.43
N ASP A 51 6.37 -13.40 -12.60
CA ASP A 51 7.05 -14.39 -13.43
C ASP A 51 8.50 -14.65 -12.96
N SER A 52 9.09 -13.68 -12.26
CA SER A 52 10.47 -13.73 -11.80
C SER A 52 10.61 -13.33 -10.33
N GLU A 53 11.55 -13.96 -9.64
CA GLU A 53 11.99 -13.55 -8.30
C GLU A 53 12.45 -12.09 -8.25
N LEU A 54 13.04 -11.60 -9.34
CA LEU A 54 13.46 -10.20 -9.44
C LEU A 54 12.26 -9.26 -9.46
N GLU A 55 11.21 -9.61 -10.23
CA GLU A 55 9.96 -8.86 -10.25
C GLU A 55 9.27 -8.93 -8.88
N HIS A 56 9.16 -10.12 -8.29
CA HIS A 56 8.57 -10.32 -6.98
C HIS A 56 9.22 -9.40 -5.92
N ARG A 57 10.56 -9.36 -5.86
CA ARG A 57 11.31 -8.46 -4.96
C ARG A 57 11.08 -6.98 -5.25
N GLN A 58 10.95 -6.59 -6.52
CA GLN A 58 10.65 -5.21 -6.89
C GLN A 58 9.22 -4.82 -6.46
N ARG A 59 8.24 -5.68 -6.73
CA ARG A 59 6.83 -5.49 -6.37
C ARG A 59 6.63 -5.43 -4.87
N MET A 60 7.33 -6.28 -4.11
CA MET A 60 7.34 -6.23 -2.64
C MET A 60 7.86 -4.89 -2.12
N LYS A 61 8.94 -4.34 -2.71
CA LYS A 61 9.46 -3.02 -2.33
C LYS A 61 8.45 -1.90 -2.58
N ILE A 62 7.76 -1.94 -3.72
CA ILE A 62 6.72 -0.96 -4.08
C ILE A 62 5.53 -1.08 -3.11
N PHE A 63 5.07 -2.32 -2.88
CA PHE A 63 3.98 -2.62 -1.94
C PHE A 63 4.23 -2.04 -0.56
N ARG A 64 5.42 -2.29 -0.02
CA ARG A 64 5.89 -1.77 1.27
C ARG A 64 5.87 -0.23 1.34
N GLN A 65 6.32 0.44 0.28
CA GLN A 65 6.24 1.90 0.20
C GLN A 65 4.80 2.41 0.15
N ASN A 66 3.91 1.71 -0.58
CA ASN A 66 2.50 2.07 -0.70
C ASN A 66 1.72 1.82 0.60
N VAL A 67 2.02 0.74 1.35
CA VAL A 67 1.49 0.51 2.70
C VAL A 67 1.83 1.68 3.61
N ARG A 68 3.10 2.09 3.63
CA ARG A 68 3.57 3.24 4.41
C ARG A 68 2.87 4.54 4.02
N TYR A 69 2.67 4.76 2.72
CA TYR A 69 1.96 5.92 2.20
C TYR A 69 0.51 5.95 2.68
N ILE A 70 -0.21 4.83 2.54
CA ILE A 70 -1.60 4.66 2.99
C ILE A 70 -1.73 4.97 4.48
N ASN A 71 -0.87 4.37 5.31
CA ASN A 71 -0.89 4.58 6.76
C ASN A 71 -0.61 6.04 7.13
N THR A 72 0.31 6.68 6.42
CA THR A 72 0.63 8.10 6.64
C THR A 72 -0.54 9.01 6.25
N ARG A 73 -1.17 8.78 5.09
CA ARG A 73 -2.35 9.55 4.65
C ARG A 73 -3.55 9.34 5.57
N ASN A 74 -3.77 8.12 6.05
CA ASN A 74 -4.85 7.82 6.98
C ASN A 74 -4.67 8.49 8.35
N ARG A 75 -3.44 8.75 8.77
CA ARG A 75 -3.10 9.49 10.00
C ARG A 75 -3.25 11.02 9.85
N ALA A 76 -3.19 11.55 8.62
CA ALA A 76 -3.26 12.99 8.36
C ALA A 76 -4.67 13.61 8.48
N ALA A 77 -5.64 12.92 9.11
CA ALA A 77 -7.01 13.41 9.33
C ALA A 77 -7.73 13.96 8.07
N LEU A 78 -7.43 13.41 6.90
CA LEU A 78 -8.07 13.77 5.62
C LEU A 78 -9.54 13.31 5.58
N PRO A 79 -10.41 13.97 4.77
CA PRO A 79 -11.82 13.61 4.62
C PRO A 79 -12.05 12.27 3.88
N TYR A 80 -10.96 11.59 3.51
CA TYR A 80 -10.97 10.27 2.90
C TYR A 80 -9.95 9.36 3.57
N LYS A 81 -10.18 8.06 3.46
CA LYS A 81 -9.23 7.03 3.87
C LYS A 81 -8.80 6.19 2.67
N MET A 82 -7.55 5.79 2.67
CA MET A 82 -6.99 4.86 1.71
C MET A 82 -6.97 3.45 2.29
N LYS A 83 -7.18 2.44 1.46
CA LYS A 83 -7.05 1.03 1.82
C LYS A 83 -6.17 0.34 0.79
N LEU A 84 -5.49 -0.74 1.20
CA LEU A 84 -4.83 -1.64 0.26
C LEU A 84 -5.85 -2.18 -0.73
N ASN A 85 -5.49 -2.10 -2.00
CA ASN A 85 -6.28 -2.54 -3.13
C ASN A 85 -5.36 -3.30 -4.10
N LYS A 86 -5.92 -3.86 -5.18
CA LYS A 86 -5.19 -4.62 -6.20
C LYS A 86 -4.03 -3.88 -6.88
N PHE A 87 -3.91 -2.57 -6.71
CA PHE A 87 -2.87 -1.73 -7.29
C PHE A 87 -1.78 -1.33 -6.28
N ALA A 88 -1.79 -1.93 -5.09
CA ALA A 88 -0.82 -1.60 -4.05
C ALA A 88 0.63 -1.94 -4.42
N ASP A 89 0.87 -2.78 -5.44
CA ASP A 89 2.18 -3.17 -5.97
C ASP A 89 2.64 -2.35 -7.19
N ARG A 90 1.88 -1.30 -7.56
CA ARG A 90 2.14 -0.48 -8.76
C ARG A 90 2.76 0.87 -8.43
N THR A 91 3.58 1.38 -9.35
CA THR A 91 4.13 2.75 -9.28
C THR A 91 3.14 3.77 -9.86
N ASP A 92 3.34 5.06 -9.58
CA ASP A 92 2.46 6.10 -10.16
C ASP A 92 2.60 6.17 -11.69
N ASP A 93 3.78 5.87 -12.24
CA ASP A 93 3.97 5.78 -13.69
C ASP A 93 3.17 4.65 -14.33
N GLU A 94 3.14 3.47 -13.71
CA GLU A 94 2.30 2.36 -14.16
C GLU A 94 0.82 2.70 -14.05
N LEU A 95 0.41 3.33 -12.94
CA LEU A 95 -0.96 3.79 -12.74
C LEU A 95 -1.36 4.85 -13.78
N ARG A 96 -0.45 5.73 -14.17
CA ARG A 96 -0.70 6.77 -15.17
C ARG A 96 -1.06 6.17 -16.52
N VAL A 97 -0.41 5.07 -16.91
CA VAL A 97 -0.75 4.33 -18.14
C VAL A 97 -2.16 3.74 -18.05
N LEU A 98 -2.54 3.19 -16.89
CA LEU A 98 -3.88 2.61 -16.66
C LEU A 98 -5.02 3.64 -16.65
N ARG A 99 -4.73 4.91 -16.31
CA ARG A 99 -5.75 5.99 -16.28
C ARG A 99 -6.25 6.39 -17.67
N GLY A 100 -5.68 5.87 -18.75
CA GLY A 100 -6.25 5.96 -20.10
C GLY A 100 -6.33 7.38 -20.68
N ARG A 101 -5.63 8.37 -20.10
CA ARG A 101 -5.63 9.75 -20.60
C ARG A 101 -4.91 9.80 -21.94
N ARG A 102 -5.67 9.79 -23.03
CA ARG A 102 -5.18 10.07 -24.38
C ARG A 102 -5.16 11.57 -24.60
N TYR A 103 -3.96 12.14 -24.71
CA TYR A 103 -3.80 13.51 -25.13
C TYR A 103 -4.16 13.63 -26.62
N THR A 104 -5.17 14.45 -26.93
CA THR A 104 -5.47 14.90 -28.29
C THR A 104 -4.90 16.30 -28.46
N LYS A 105 -4.10 16.53 -29.52
CA LYS A 105 -3.70 17.89 -29.89
C LYS A 105 -4.92 18.63 -30.45
N GLY A 106 -5.19 19.83 -29.95
CA GLY A 106 -6.27 20.70 -30.44
C GLY A 106 -7.40 20.92 -29.44
N TYR A 107 -8.38 21.72 -29.83
CA TYR A 107 -9.59 21.99 -29.05
C TYR A 107 -10.48 20.74 -29.04
N ASN A 108 -10.88 20.28 -27.85
CA ASN A 108 -11.70 19.07 -27.67
C ASN A 108 -13.21 19.35 -27.72
N GLY A 109 -13.64 20.54 -28.17
CA GLY A 109 -15.05 20.90 -28.23
C GLY A 109 -15.67 21.28 -26.88
N GLY A 110 -14.92 21.19 -25.78
CA GLY A 110 -15.42 21.48 -24.43
C GLY A 110 -15.32 22.96 -24.06
N LEU A 111 -16.30 23.46 -23.30
CA LEU A 111 -16.25 24.81 -22.76
C LEU A 111 -14.98 25.03 -21.90
N PRO A 112 -14.38 26.23 -21.94
CA PRO A 112 -13.23 26.54 -21.10
C PRO A 112 -13.59 26.42 -19.62
N PHE A 113 -12.64 25.95 -18.81
CA PHE A 113 -12.84 25.91 -17.35
C PHE A 113 -13.02 27.35 -16.83
N PRO A 114 -14.05 27.63 -16.03
CA PRO A 114 -14.29 28.97 -15.50
C PRO A 114 -13.09 29.42 -14.65
N LYS A 115 -12.67 30.67 -14.83
CA LYS A 115 -11.57 31.29 -14.09
C LYS A 115 -11.96 31.59 -12.65
#